data_AF-A0A561D555-F1
#
_entry.id   AF-A0A561D555-F1
#
_cell.length_a   1.000
_cell.length_b   1.000
_cell.length_c   1.000
_cell.angle_alpha   90.00
_cell.angle_beta   90.00
_cell.angle_gamma   90.00
#
_symmetry.space_group_name_H-M   'P 1'
#
loop_
_entity.id
_entity.type
_entity.pdbx_description
1 polymer ?
#
loop_
_entity_poly.entity_id
_entity_poly.type
_entity_poly.pdbx_seq_one_letter_code
_entity_poly.pdbx_strand_id
1 'polypeptide(L)'
;MSRDEKKKVLYVIGMDHKLERFIKKETNVNPENMIILQRYQPVISHPFDELMRDIIIAVFQENVEEIVVAFADHYHKNTEDILIKVNKNKELKDKIQTLDYLFNNTNPEFPKGTVSEWLQGGKTLMDGVQKTVHIIRHHPLIPSHVKVKELFIKQENEKLSGIV
;
A
#
# COMPACT_ATOMS: atom_id res chain seq x y z
N MET A 1 15.38 -20.78 25.67
CA MET A 1 13.90 -20.71 25.70
C MET A 1 13.42 -21.00 24.29
N SER A 2 12.99 -22.24 24.04
CA SER A 2 12.60 -22.72 22.71
C SER A 2 11.10 -22.51 22.53
N ARG A 3 10.72 -21.45 21.82
CA ARG A 3 9.48 -21.41 21.06
C ARG A 3 9.94 -21.33 19.61
N ASP A 4 9.65 -22.35 18.81
CA ASP A 4 9.73 -22.22 17.36
C ASP A 4 8.75 -21.12 16.95
N GLU A 5 9.24 -19.88 16.88
CA GLU A 5 8.49 -18.76 16.32
C GLU A 5 8.29 -19.08 14.85
N LYS A 6 7.08 -19.54 14.51
CA LYS A 6 6.70 -19.77 13.13
C LYS A 6 6.82 -18.45 12.38
N LYS A 7 7.66 -18.46 11.35
CA LYS A 7 7.94 -17.34 10.45
C LYS A 7 6.61 -16.77 9.93
N LYS A 8 6.33 -15.49 10.22
CA LYS A 8 5.09 -14.83 9.80
C LYS A 8 5.25 -14.08 8.49
N VAL A 9 4.15 -13.98 7.76
CA VAL A 9 4.04 -13.21 6.51
C VAL A 9 3.08 -12.05 6.74
N LEU A 10 3.55 -10.84 6.46
CA LEU A 10 2.76 -9.61 6.50
C LEU A 10 2.26 -9.27 5.09
N TYR A 11 0.95 -9.27 4.90
CA TYR A 11 0.29 -8.83 3.69
C TYR A 11 -0.14 -7.37 3.85
N VAL A 12 0.39 -6.48 3.02
CA VAL A 12 -0.05 -5.09 2.90
C VAL A 12 -0.94 -4.99 1.66
N ILE A 13 -2.24 -4.77 1.86
CA ILE A 13 -3.22 -4.90 0.78
C ILE A 13 -4.16 -3.71 0.70
N GLY A 14 -4.70 -3.51 -0.50
CA GLY A 14 -5.82 -2.61 -0.68
C GLY A 14 -7.11 -3.13 -0.01
N MET A 15 -8.06 -2.23 0.27
CA MET A 15 -9.38 -2.56 0.80
C MET A 15 -10.25 -3.20 -0.30
N ASP A 16 -10.11 -4.51 -0.46
CA ASP A 16 -10.99 -5.34 -1.28
C ASP A 16 -11.22 -6.70 -0.60
N HIS A 17 -12.49 -7.00 -0.29
CA HIS A 17 -12.89 -8.27 0.31
C HIS A 17 -12.64 -9.49 -0.60
N LYS A 18 -12.53 -9.32 -1.91
CA LYS A 18 -12.16 -10.40 -2.83
C LYS A 18 -10.67 -10.70 -2.70
N LEU A 19 -9.82 -9.66 -2.71
CA LEU A 19 -8.39 -9.78 -2.49
C LEU A 19 -8.06 -10.43 -1.14
N GLU A 20 -8.70 -9.98 -0.06
CA GLU A 20 -8.49 -10.56 1.26
C GLU A 20 -8.86 -12.06 1.30
N ARG A 21 -10.00 -12.43 0.71
CA ARG A 21 -10.43 -13.83 0.62
C ARG A 21 -9.49 -14.67 -0.23
N PHE A 22 -8.98 -14.13 -1.33
CA PHE A 22 -7.98 -14.80 -2.16
C PHE A 22 -6.71 -15.07 -1.38
N ILE A 23 -6.17 -14.07 -0.69
CA ILE A 23 -4.95 -14.25 0.12
C ILE A 23 -5.14 -15.32 1.19
N LYS A 24 -6.28 -15.29 1.90
CA LYS A 24 -6.60 -16.28 2.95
C LYS A 24 -6.80 -17.70 2.43
N LYS A 25 -7.15 -17.90 1.15
CA LYS A 25 -7.50 -19.21 0.58
C LYS A 25 -6.44 -19.79 -0.34
N GLU A 26 -5.83 -18.95 -1.17
CA GLU A 26 -5.01 -19.35 -2.31
C GLU A 26 -3.51 -19.25 -2.02
N THR A 27 -3.12 -18.69 -0.87
CA THR A 27 -1.72 -18.70 -0.44
C THR A 27 -1.45 -19.93 0.41
N ASN A 28 -0.27 -20.54 0.25
CA ASN A 28 0.18 -21.67 1.07
C ASN A 28 0.62 -21.25 2.50
N VAL A 29 0.13 -20.11 3.00
CA VAL A 29 0.46 -19.58 4.32
C VAL A 29 -0.62 -20.01 5.30
N ASN A 30 -0.20 -20.62 6.40
CA ASN A 30 -1.12 -20.96 7.49
C ASN A 30 -1.74 -19.67 8.06
N PRO A 31 -3.08 -19.58 8.21
CA PRO A 31 -3.75 -18.40 8.76
C PRO A 31 -3.17 -17.87 10.08
N GLU A 32 -2.63 -18.75 10.93
CA GLU A 32 -2.01 -18.35 12.21
C GLU A 32 -0.69 -17.57 12.06
N ASN A 33 -0.05 -17.70 10.89
CA ASN A 33 1.20 -17.03 10.53
C ASN A 33 0.96 -15.84 9.59
N MET A 34 -0.30 -15.51 9.30
CA MET A 34 -0.69 -14.46 8.38
C MET A 34 -1.10 -13.21 9.15
N ILE A 35 -0.50 -12.07 8.78
CA ILE A 35 -0.90 -10.75 9.26
C ILE A 35 -1.36 -9.96 8.05
N ILE A 36 -2.49 -9.26 8.15
CA ILE A 36 -3.03 -8.46 7.05
C ILE A 36 -3.18 -7.02 7.53
N LEU A 37 -2.49 -6.10 6.85
CA LEU A 37 -2.69 -4.66 6.97
C LEU A 37 -3.48 -4.18 5.74
N GLN A 38 -4.70 -3.69 5.98
CA GLN A 38 -5.58 -3.18 4.94
C GLN A 38 -5.53 -1.65 4.87
N ARG A 39 -5.42 -1.09 3.66
CA ARG A 39 -5.46 0.35 3.38
C ARG A 39 -6.30 0.61 2.13
N TYR A 40 -6.84 1.81 1.94
CA TYR A 40 -7.57 2.11 0.68
C TYR A 40 -6.69 1.92 -0.55
N GLN A 41 -5.42 2.30 -0.44
CA GLN A 41 -4.37 2.03 -1.41
C GLN A 41 -3.15 1.51 -0.65
N PRO A 42 -2.51 0.40 -1.07
CA PRO A 42 -1.31 -0.13 -0.44
C PRO A 42 -0.07 0.67 -0.89
N VAL A 43 -0.12 2.00 -0.74
CA VAL A 43 0.91 2.93 -1.21
C VAL A 43 1.52 3.69 -0.02
N ILE A 44 2.84 3.79 -0.01
CA ILE A 44 3.63 4.59 0.93
C ILE A 44 4.13 5.85 0.22
N SER A 45 3.76 7.02 0.76
CA SER A 45 4.10 8.30 0.14
C SER A 45 5.55 8.71 0.40
N HIS A 46 6.03 8.46 1.63
CA HIS A 46 7.38 8.78 2.10
C HIS A 46 7.91 7.70 3.06
N PRO A 47 9.24 7.56 3.24
CA PRO A 47 9.81 6.51 4.09
C PRO A 47 9.36 6.51 5.56
N PHE A 48 8.86 7.62 6.08
CA PHE A 48 8.41 7.74 7.49
C PHE A 48 6.89 7.91 7.61
N ASP A 49 6.13 7.41 6.64
CA ASP A 49 4.67 7.42 6.60
C ASP A 49 4.09 6.52 7.72
N GLU A 50 2.83 6.75 8.09
CA GLU A 50 2.08 5.95 9.06
C GLU A 50 2.03 4.48 8.67
N LEU A 51 1.81 4.17 7.39
CA LEU A 51 1.81 2.78 6.93
C LEU A 51 3.18 2.12 7.12
N MET A 52 4.27 2.86 6.89
CA MET A 52 5.61 2.34 7.13
C MET A 52 5.86 2.10 8.62
N ARG A 53 5.37 3.01 9.48
CA ARG A 53 5.42 2.83 10.94
C ARG A 53 4.70 1.56 11.38
N ASP A 54 3.50 1.30 10.86
CA ASP A 54 2.73 0.09 11.15
C ASP A 54 3.48 -1.18 10.71
N ILE A 55 4.09 -1.15 9.52
CA ILE A 55 4.91 -2.25 9.00
C ILE A 55 6.10 -2.53 9.92
N ILE A 56 6.83 -1.50 10.34
CA ILE A 56 8.00 -1.65 11.23
C ILE A 56 7.57 -2.27 12.56
N ILE A 57 6.48 -1.76 13.16
CA ILE A 57 5.96 -2.31 14.41
C ILE A 57 5.58 -3.78 14.24
N ALA A 58 4.87 -4.14 13.16
CA ALA A 58 4.49 -5.52 12.87
C ALA A 58 5.72 -6.43 12.70
N VAL A 59 6.77 -5.95 12.01
CA VAL A 59 8.00 -6.71 11.82
C VAL A 59 8.63 -7.11 13.14
N PHE A 60 8.78 -6.17 14.07
CA PHE A 60 9.42 -6.44 15.35
C PHE A 60 8.52 -7.14 16.37
N GLN A 61 7.22 -6.83 16.38
CA GLN A 61 6.29 -7.40 17.35
C GLN A 61 5.92 -8.85 17.02
N GLU A 62 5.84 -9.18 15.72
CA GLU A 62 5.26 -10.43 15.26
C GLU A 62 6.27 -11.36 14.58
N ASN A 63 7.56 -10.99 14.57
CA ASN A 63 8.65 -11.72 13.93
C ASN A 63 8.36 -12.03 12.45
N VAL A 64 7.98 -10.99 11.71
CA VAL A 64 7.70 -11.10 10.27
C VAL A 64 9.01 -11.34 9.51
N GLU A 65 9.03 -12.38 8.67
CA GLU A 65 10.16 -12.66 7.79
C GLU A 65 9.89 -12.32 6.32
N GLU A 66 8.62 -12.14 5.95
CA GLU A 66 8.22 -11.81 4.59
C GLU A 66 7.10 -10.78 4.58
N ILE A 67 7.27 -9.73 3.79
CA ILE A 67 6.27 -8.70 3.52
C ILE A 67 5.84 -8.84 2.06
N VAL A 68 4.54 -8.96 1.84
CA VAL A 68 3.91 -9.04 0.52
C VAL A 68 3.01 -7.83 0.33
N VAL A 69 3.36 -6.97 -0.62
CA VAL A 69 2.50 -5.85 -1.02
C VAL A 69 1.60 -6.32 -2.17
N ALA A 70 0.32 -6.53 -1.89
CA ALA A 70 -0.62 -7.08 -2.86
C ALA A 70 -1.60 -6.03 -3.39
N PHE A 71 -1.81 -6.03 -4.70
CA PHE A 71 -2.70 -5.10 -5.38
C PHE A 71 -3.38 -5.75 -6.59
N ALA A 72 -4.50 -5.17 -7.00
CA ALA A 72 -5.30 -5.60 -8.13
C ALA A 72 -5.46 -4.49 -9.18
N ASP A 73 -5.79 -4.86 -10.41
CA ASP A 73 -5.98 -3.94 -11.55
C ASP A 73 -7.09 -2.89 -11.33
N HIS A 74 -8.20 -3.26 -10.69
CA HIS A 74 -9.37 -2.38 -10.51
C HIS A 74 -9.14 -1.19 -9.56
N TYR A 75 -8.09 -1.21 -8.74
CA TYR A 75 -7.77 -0.09 -7.84
C TYR A 75 -7.44 1.20 -8.61
N HIS A 76 -6.88 1.08 -9.83
CA HIS A 76 -6.62 2.26 -10.67
C HIS A 76 -7.93 2.99 -11.00
N LYS A 77 -8.96 2.24 -11.38
CA LYS A 77 -10.29 2.78 -11.69
C LYS A 77 -10.93 3.46 -10.48
N ASN A 78 -10.84 2.83 -9.32
CA ASN A 78 -11.39 3.40 -8.07
C ASN A 78 -10.74 4.74 -7.73
N THR A 79 -9.44 4.88 -7.96
CA THR A 79 -8.68 6.10 -7.66
C THR A 79 -9.08 7.25 -8.61
N GLU A 80 -9.19 6.98 -9.91
CA GLU A 80 -9.68 7.96 -10.88
C GLU A 80 -11.10 8.43 -10.56
N ASP A 81 -12.00 7.51 -10.21
CA ASP A 81 -13.38 7.82 -9.84
C ASP A 81 -13.44 8.75 -8.61
N ILE A 82 -12.56 8.54 -7.62
CA ILE A 82 -12.43 9.41 -6.45
C ILE A 82 -11.92 10.79 -6.85
N LEU A 83 -10.86 10.87 -7.66
CA LEU A 83 -10.32 12.16 -8.13
C LEU A 83 -11.37 12.96 -8.90
N ILE A 84 -12.16 12.30 -9.76
CA ILE A 84 -13.27 12.93 -10.47
C ILE A 84 -14.31 13.50 -9.49
N LYS A 85 -14.68 12.75 -8.44
CA LYS A 85 -15.62 13.22 -7.42
C LYS A 85 -15.08 14.41 -6.62
N VAL A 86 -13.81 14.35 -6.21
CA VAL A 86 -13.12 15.43 -5.48
C VAL A 86 -13.07 16.69 -6.34
N ASN A 87 -12.62 16.58 -7.59
CA ASN A 87 -12.46 17.71 -8.50
C ASN A 87 -13.79 18.32 -8.97
N LYS A 88 -14.87 17.53 -9.01
CA LYS A 88 -16.23 18.03 -9.32
C LYS A 88 -16.92 18.69 -8.13
N ASN A 89 -16.40 18.53 -6.91
CA ASN A 89 -16.99 19.15 -5.73
C ASN A 89 -16.71 20.66 -5.75
N LYS A 90 -17.76 21.45 -5.99
CA LYS A 90 -17.69 22.91 -6.09
C LYS A 90 -17.15 23.57 -4.83
N GLU A 91 -17.43 23.02 -3.65
CA GLU A 91 -16.98 23.58 -2.36
C GLU A 91 -15.48 23.35 -2.12
N LEU A 92 -14.88 22.37 -2.80
CA LEU A 92 -13.48 22.03 -2.64
C LEU A 92 -12.57 22.76 -3.63
N LYS A 93 -13.12 23.33 -4.70
CA LYS A 93 -12.33 23.91 -5.80
C LYS A 93 -11.27 24.91 -5.31
N ASP A 94 -11.69 25.93 -4.57
CA ASP A 94 -10.80 26.99 -4.10
C ASP A 94 -9.82 26.47 -3.03
N LYS A 95 -10.26 25.48 -2.23
CA LYS A 95 -9.42 24.82 -1.22
C LYS A 95 -8.31 24.00 -1.88
N ILE A 96 -8.62 23.24 -2.93
CA ILE A 96 -7.65 22.45 -3.68
C ILE A 96 -6.61 23.37 -4.31
N GLN A 97 -7.03 24.47 -4.95
CA GLN A 97 -6.09 25.44 -5.51
C GLN A 97 -5.15 26.04 -4.46
N THR A 98 -5.69 26.34 -3.27
CA THR A 98 -4.88 26.83 -2.15
C THR A 98 -3.89 25.77 -1.68
N LEU A 99 -4.32 24.52 -1.53
CA LEU A 99 -3.45 23.41 -1.12
C LEU A 99 -2.36 23.12 -2.17
N ASP A 100 -2.70 23.12 -3.46
CA ASP A 100 -1.74 22.95 -4.55
C ASP A 100 -0.68 24.06 -4.51
N TYR A 101 -1.08 25.31 -4.26
CA TYR A 101 -0.12 26.40 -4.06
C TYR A 101 0.78 26.12 -2.86
N LEU A 102 0.23 25.70 -1.72
CA LEU A 102 1.01 25.44 -0.51
C LEU A 102 2.00 24.28 -0.69
N PHE A 103 1.58 23.18 -1.33
CA PHE A 103 2.42 22.02 -1.65
C PHE A 103 3.63 22.40 -2.50
N ASN A 104 3.46 23.34 -3.43
CA ASN A 104 4.54 23.75 -4.33
C ASN A 104 5.46 24.83 -3.74
N ASN A 105 4.97 25.65 -2.80
CA ASN A 105 5.68 26.88 -2.41
C ASN A 105 6.08 26.96 -0.94
N THR A 106 5.43 26.24 -0.03
CA THR A 106 5.52 26.57 1.41
C THR A 106 5.67 25.38 2.34
N ASN A 107 5.40 24.16 1.89
CA ASN A 107 5.24 23.02 2.79
C ASN A 107 6.27 21.92 2.52
N PRO A 108 7.50 22.00 3.07
CA PRO A 108 8.57 21.05 2.77
C PRO A 108 8.29 19.63 3.30
N GLU A 109 7.36 19.49 4.24
CA GLU A 109 6.98 18.19 4.81
C GLU A 109 6.04 17.39 3.90
N PHE A 110 5.40 18.03 2.91
CA PHE A 110 4.54 17.36 1.96
C PHE A 110 5.29 17.07 0.65
N PRO A 111 4.92 15.99 -0.06
CA PRO A 111 5.41 15.78 -1.42
C PRO A 111 5.08 17.01 -2.27
N LYS A 112 6.07 17.52 -3.01
CA LYS A 112 5.80 18.50 -4.06
C LYS A 112 4.81 17.90 -5.05
N GLY A 113 3.87 18.72 -5.51
CA GLY A 113 2.86 18.30 -6.47
C GLY A 113 1.49 18.89 -6.14
N THR A 114 0.45 18.15 -6.51
CA THR A 114 -0.95 18.53 -6.33
C THR A 114 -1.68 17.60 -5.36
N VAL A 115 -2.83 18.04 -4.85
CA VAL A 115 -3.76 17.20 -4.08
C VAL A 115 -4.14 15.94 -4.87
N SER A 116 -4.31 16.05 -6.19
CA SER A 116 -4.66 14.88 -7.02
C SER A 116 -3.52 13.86 -7.07
N GLU A 117 -2.27 14.29 -7.29
CA GLU A 117 -1.12 13.38 -7.28
C GLU A 117 -0.89 12.74 -5.91
N TRP A 118 -1.10 13.50 -4.84
CA TRP A 118 -1.02 13.00 -3.47
C TRP A 118 -2.08 11.93 -3.20
N LEU A 119 -3.35 12.18 -3.58
CA LEU A 119 -4.44 11.21 -3.43
C LEU A 119 -4.23 9.96 -4.30
N GLN A 120 -3.57 10.09 -5.46
CA GLN A 120 -3.26 8.98 -6.35
C GLN A 120 -2.06 8.13 -5.86
N GLY A 121 -1.20 8.67 -5.01
CA GLY A 121 -0.02 7.98 -4.50
C GLY A 121 1.10 7.78 -5.52
N GLY A 122 1.03 8.44 -6.67
CA GLY A 122 1.98 8.29 -7.79
C GLY A 122 1.36 8.67 -9.13
N LYS A 123 2.12 8.51 -10.23
CA LYS A 123 1.61 8.74 -11.59
C LYS A 123 0.62 7.66 -12.03
N THR A 124 0.90 6.42 -11.64
CA THR A 124 0.00 5.28 -11.77
C THR A 124 0.01 4.50 -10.46
N LEU A 125 -1.02 3.70 -10.23
CA LEU A 125 -1.05 2.82 -9.06
C LEU A 125 0.13 1.82 -9.06
N MET A 126 0.49 1.30 -10.24
CA MET A 126 1.62 0.38 -10.37
C MET A 126 2.93 1.05 -9.96
N ASP A 127 3.17 2.29 -10.39
CA ASP A 127 4.33 3.07 -9.94
C ASP A 127 4.29 3.28 -8.41
N GLY A 128 3.11 3.54 -7.85
CA GLY A 128 2.91 3.71 -6.41
C GLY A 128 3.27 2.45 -5.62
N VAL A 129 2.86 1.27 -6.09
CA VAL A 129 3.18 -0.01 -5.42
C VAL A 129 4.66 -0.35 -5.57
N GLN A 130 5.25 -0.18 -6.76
CA GLN A 130 6.68 -0.41 -6.96
C GLN A 130 7.52 0.52 -6.08
N LYS A 131 7.14 1.81 -5.99
CA LYS A 131 7.75 2.76 -5.06
C LYS A 131 7.59 2.30 -3.61
N THR A 132 6.45 1.75 -3.24
CA THR A 132 6.17 1.23 -1.88
C THR A 132 7.08 0.06 -1.53
N VAL A 133 7.18 -0.93 -2.42
CA VAL A 133 8.07 -2.08 -2.28
C VAL A 133 9.52 -1.62 -2.16
N HIS A 134 9.91 -0.64 -2.98
CA HIS A 134 11.24 -0.04 -2.92
C HIS A 134 11.51 0.64 -1.58
N ILE A 135 10.56 1.44 -1.07
CA ILE A 135 10.68 2.10 0.24
C ILE A 135 10.83 1.06 1.35
N ILE A 136 9.95 0.07 1.43
CA ILE A 136 9.99 -0.96 2.48
C ILE A 136 11.32 -1.71 2.44
N ARG A 137 11.76 -2.14 1.25
CA ARG A 137 12.98 -2.93 1.06
C ARG A 137 14.25 -2.19 1.49
N HIS A 138 14.29 -0.87 1.31
CA HIS A 138 15.47 -0.06 1.61
C HIS A 138 15.32 0.79 2.88
N HIS A 139 14.24 0.58 3.64
CA HIS A 139 14.01 1.36 4.86
C HIS A 139 15.05 0.98 5.92
N PRO A 140 15.75 1.94 6.56
CA PRO A 140 16.85 1.66 7.49
C PRO A 140 16.45 0.87 8.74
N LEU A 141 15.16 0.88 9.08
CA LEU A 141 14.59 0.11 10.20
C LEU A 141 14.02 -1.26 9.81
N ILE A 142 14.11 -1.66 8.53
CA ILE A 142 13.73 -3.00 8.09
C ILE A 142 14.97 -3.90 8.08
N PRO A 143 14.99 -4.97 8.88
CA PRO A 143 16.13 -5.89 8.90
C PRO A 143 16.36 -6.57 7.55
N SER A 144 17.63 -6.80 7.21
CA SER A 144 18.03 -7.39 5.92
C SER A 144 17.53 -8.82 5.67
N HIS A 145 17.13 -9.54 6.72
CA HIS A 145 16.57 -10.88 6.59
C HIS A 145 15.09 -10.87 6.16
N VAL A 146 14.39 -9.73 6.30
CA VAL A 146 12.98 -9.61 5.92
C VAL A 146 12.87 -9.49 4.40
N LYS A 147 12.20 -10.45 3.77
CA LYS A 147 11.97 -10.45 2.32
C LYS A 147 10.80 -9.54 1.98
N VAL A 148 10.92 -8.76 0.90
CA VAL A 148 9.83 -7.89 0.43
C VAL A 148 9.49 -8.25 -1.01
N LYS A 149 8.23 -8.63 -1.25
CA LYS A 149 7.70 -9.02 -2.56
C LYS A 149 6.46 -8.20 -2.91
N GLU A 150 6.22 -8.07 -4.21
CA GLU A 150 4.94 -7.60 -4.73
C GLU A 150 4.09 -8.79 -5.18
N LEU A 151 2.77 -8.64 -5.11
CA LEU A 151 1.81 -9.60 -5.62
C LEU A 151 0.77 -8.84 -6.44
N PHE A 152 0.90 -8.91 -7.76
CA PHE A 152 -0.11 -8.39 -8.67
C PHE A 152 -1.16 -9.45 -8.95
N ILE A 153 -2.43 -9.08 -8.82
CA ILE A 153 -3.55 -9.96 -9.07
C ILE A 153 -4.42 -9.36 -10.17
N LYS A 154 -4.49 -10.07 -11.30
CA LYS A 154 -5.43 -9.74 -12.37
C LYS A 154 -6.81 -10.26 -12.02
N GLN A 155 -7.82 -9.42 -12.22
CA GLN A 155 -9.20 -9.82 -12.00
C GLN A 155 -9.87 -10.08 -13.36
N GLU A 156 -9.75 -11.31 -13.87
CA GLU A 156 -10.44 -11.73 -15.10
C GLU A 156 -11.77 -12.40 -14.74
N ASN A 157 -12.89 -11.83 -15.19
CA ASN A 157 -14.22 -12.47 -15.16
C ASN A 157 -14.55 -13.17 -13.82
N GLU A 158 -14.45 -12.41 -12.72
CA GLU A 158 -14.71 -12.87 -11.33
C GLU A 158 -13.72 -13.88 -10.73
N LYS A 159 -12.68 -14.29 -11.47
CA LYS A 159 -11.56 -15.07 -10.95
C LYS A 159 -10.31 -14.21 -10.78
N LEU A 160 -9.71 -14.33 -9.61
CA LEU A 160 -8.38 -13.80 -9.32
C LEU A 160 -7.38 -14.87 -9.76
N SER A 161 -6.46 -14.53 -10.66
CA SER A 161 -5.37 -15.41 -11.10
C SER A 161 -4.02 -14.84 -10.65
N GLY A 162 -3.12 -15.72 -10.20
CA GLY A 162 -1.83 -15.32 -9.61
C GLY A 162 -0.70 -15.15 -10.63
N ILE A 163 -0.03 -13.99 -10.51
CA ILE A 163 1.33 -13.58 -10.94
C ILE A 163 1.58 -13.31 -12.43
N VAL A 164 1.96 -12.04 -12.70
CA VAL A 164 3.17 -11.64 -13.46
C VAL A 164 4.23 -11.25 -12.44
#